data_AF-A0A0C2G4E3-F1
#
_entry.id   AF-A0A0C2G4E3-F1
#
_cell.length_a   1.000
_cell.length_b   1.000
_cell.length_c   1.000
_cell.angle_alpha   90.00
_cell.angle_beta   90.00
_cell.angle_gamma   90.00
#
_symmetry.space_group_name_H-M   'P 1'
#
loop_
_entity.id
_entity.type
_entity.pdbx_description
1 polymer ?
#
loop_
_entity_poly.entity_id
_entity_poly.type
_entity_poly.pdbx_seq_one_letter_code
_entity_poly.pdbx_strand_id
1 'polypeptide(L)'
;LSFRQVRPLSEIDNFVRVCRLKLDYYENGRETSTVIRHFQWENWPDRGVPPTRLTATNILSEVRGTTRPIVVHCSAGIGRTGTIVAIAYVQEKMQHGQNCMDMDALTKELRTQRPYSIQNEYGKERQNMRNGEKNTKWPLAVIEIAFKAK
;
A
#
# COMPACT_ATOMS: atom_id res chain seq x y z
N LEU A 1 -16.40 9.02 -24.70
CA LEU A 1 -15.72 9.07 -23.38
C LEU A 1 -15.03 7.72 -23.18
N SER A 2 -13.72 7.67 -23.42
CA SER A 2 -12.96 6.45 -23.72
C SER A 2 -12.68 5.59 -22.49
N PHE A 3 -12.83 4.27 -22.67
CA PHE A 3 -12.63 3.15 -21.76
C PHE A 3 -11.63 3.37 -20.60
N ARG A 4 -12.08 3.10 -19.37
CA ARG A 4 -11.20 2.79 -18.22
C ARG A 4 -10.37 1.55 -18.58
N GLN A 5 -9.17 1.74 -19.12
CA GLN A 5 -8.24 0.66 -19.40
C GLN A 5 -7.61 0.20 -18.08
N VAL A 6 -8.29 -0.74 -17.41
CA VAL A 6 -7.74 -1.47 -16.27
C VAL A 6 -6.90 -2.61 -16.82
N ARG A 7 -5.64 -2.70 -16.41
CA ARG A 7 -4.72 -3.76 -16.80
C ARG A 7 -4.07 -4.41 -15.57
N PRO A 8 -3.59 -5.67 -15.66
CA PRO A 8 -2.72 -6.19 -14.63
C PRO A 8 -1.39 -5.42 -14.58
N LEU A 9 -0.71 -5.44 -13.43
CA LEU A 9 0.63 -4.88 -13.28
C LEU A 9 1.64 -5.62 -14.17
N SER A 10 1.61 -6.96 -14.12
CA SER A 10 2.42 -7.87 -14.94
C SER A 10 1.69 -9.22 -15.09
N GLU A 11 2.25 -10.15 -15.87
CA GLU A 11 1.73 -11.52 -15.96
C GLU A 11 1.78 -12.26 -14.62
N ILE A 12 2.84 -12.00 -13.84
CA ILE A 12 3.06 -12.60 -12.51
C ILE A 12 2.17 -11.95 -11.45
N ASP A 13 2.11 -10.61 -11.44
CA ASP A 13 1.32 -9.82 -10.49
C ASP A 13 -0.04 -9.45 -11.08
N ASN A 14 -0.74 -10.43 -11.68
CA ASN A 14 -2.01 -10.20 -12.37
C ASN A 14 -3.18 -9.82 -11.45
N PHE A 15 -3.02 -10.04 -10.14
CA PHE A 15 -3.92 -9.64 -9.05
C PHE A 15 -3.69 -8.21 -8.56
N VAL A 16 -2.75 -7.47 -9.18
CA VAL A 16 -2.59 -6.04 -8.99
C VAL A 16 -3.20 -5.32 -10.19
N ARG A 17 -4.30 -4.62 -9.98
CA ARG A 17 -5.00 -3.86 -11.02
C ARG A 17 -4.41 -2.46 -11.11
N VAL A 18 -3.91 -2.12 -12.29
CA VAL A 18 -3.42 -0.79 -12.63
C VAL A 18 -4.48 -0.07 -13.45
N CYS A 19 -4.92 1.10 -12.99
CA CYS A 19 -5.86 1.93 -13.72
C CYS A 19 -5.42 3.40 -13.74
N ARG A 20 -5.84 4.13 -14.78
CA ARG A 20 -5.67 5.58 -14.89
C ARG A 20 -7.00 6.25 -14.61
N LEU A 21 -7.03 7.10 -13.60
CA LEU A 21 -8.20 7.85 -13.18
C LEU A 21 -7.97 9.32 -13.54
N LYS A 22 -8.75 9.86 -14.47
CA LYS A 22 -8.82 11.31 -14.69
C LYS A 22 -9.68 11.91 -13.59
N LEU A 23 -9.13 12.86 -12.85
CA LEU A 23 -9.79 13.61 -11.81
C LEU A 23 -9.87 15.05 -12.27
N ASP A 24 -11.09 15.51 -12.48
CA ASP A 24 -11.41 16.90 -12.77
C ASP A 24 -11.82 17.54 -11.43
N TYR A 25 -11.20 18.68 -11.08
CA TYR A 25 -11.38 19.36 -9.81
C TYR A 25 -11.17 20.87 -9.96
N TYR A 26 -11.69 21.66 -9.01
CA TYR A 26 -11.43 23.10 -8.98
C TYR A 26 -10.31 23.42 -8.00
N GLU A 27 -9.37 24.25 -8.44
CA GLU A 27 -8.28 24.76 -7.63
C GLU A 27 -8.21 26.27 -7.81
N ASN A 28 -8.33 27.02 -6.71
CA ASN A 28 -8.35 28.50 -6.72
C ASN A 28 -9.36 29.09 -7.72
N GLY A 29 -10.55 28.47 -7.83
CA GLY A 29 -11.61 28.92 -8.74
C GLY A 29 -11.40 28.57 -10.22
N ARG A 30 -10.36 27.80 -10.56
CA ARG A 30 -10.07 27.36 -11.93
C ARG A 30 -10.32 25.87 -12.09
N GLU A 31 -10.96 25.49 -13.19
CA GLU A 31 -11.06 24.08 -13.59
C GLU A 31 -9.67 23.52 -13.87
N THR A 32 -9.37 22.42 -13.20
CA THR A 32 -8.11 21.71 -13.29
C THR A 32 -8.40 20.23 -13.51
N SER A 33 -7.48 19.54 -14.16
CA SER A 33 -7.56 18.09 -14.27
C SER A 33 -6.21 17.45 -13.99
N THR A 34 -6.24 16.29 -13.37
CA THR A 34 -5.05 15.47 -13.15
C THR A 34 -5.35 14.02 -13.52
N VAL A 35 -4.30 13.25 -13.80
CA VAL A 35 -4.41 11.82 -14.04
C VAL A 35 -3.67 11.08 -12.94
N ILE A 36 -4.41 10.25 -12.21
CA ILE A 36 -3.88 9.39 -11.17
C ILE A 36 -3.67 7.99 -11.73
N ARG A 37 -2.47 7.42 -11.52
CA ARG A 37 -2.22 5.99 -11.71
C ARG A 37 -2.46 5.28 -10.39
N HIS A 38 -3.35 4.32 -10.39
CA HIS A 38 -3.86 3.65 -9.19
C HIS A 38 -3.57 2.15 -9.27
N PHE A 39 -3.11 1.56 -8.15
CA PHE A 39 -2.53 0.21 -8.07
C PHE A 39 -3.23 -0.67 -7.01
N GLN A 40 -4.35 -1.27 -7.34
CA GLN A 40 -5.14 -2.06 -6.40
C GLN A 40 -4.63 -3.51 -6.29
N TRP A 41 -4.09 -3.87 -5.12
CA TRP A 41 -3.69 -5.24 -4.80
C TRP A 41 -4.86 -6.05 -4.23
N GLU A 42 -5.50 -6.86 -5.07
CA GLU A 42 -6.80 -7.47 -4.76
C GLU A 42 -6.74 -8.71 -3.85
N ASN A 43 -5.67 -9.52 -3.94
CA ASN A 43 -5.58 -10.80 -3.25
C ASN A 43 -4.92 -10.73 -1.86
N TRP A 44 -4.84 -9.55 -1.22
CA TRP A 44 -4.33 -9.47 0.14
C TRP A 44 -5.37 -10.02 1.13
N PRO A 45 -5.09 -11.14 1.82
CA PRO A 45 -6.08 -11.77 2.70
C PRO A 45 -6.42 -10.91 3.92
N ASP A 46 -7.59 -11.11 4.50
CA ASP A 46 -8.00 -10.43 5.75
C ASP A 46 -7.15 -10.82 6.95
N ARG A 47 -6.65 -12.06 6.95
CA ARG A 47 -5.72 -12.57 7.95
C ARG A 47 -4.41 -12.99 7.29
N GLY A 48 -3.32 -12.38 7.72
CA GLY A 48 -1.97 -12.70 7.27
C GLY A 48 -1.49 -11.82 6.11
N VAL A 49 -0.55 -12.36 5.35
CA VAL A 49 0.08 -11.72 4.20
C VAL A 49 -0.12 -12.59 2.96
N PRO A 50 -0.29 -12.00 1.77
CA PRO A 50 -0.44 -12.77 0.54
C PRO A 50 0.88 -13.48 0.20
N PRO A 51 0.83 -14.71 -0.38
CA PRO A 51 2.02 -15.39 -0.86
C PRO A 51 2.57 -14.60 -2.05
N THR A 52 3.59 -13.79 -1.81
CA THR A 52 4.19 -12.93 -2.84
C THR A 52 5.69 -12.83 -2.66
N ARG A 53 6.41 -12.71 -3.77
CA ARG A 53 7.86 -12.56 -3.77
C ARG A 53 8.24 -11.08 -3.75
N LEU A 54 7.99 -10.40 -4.88
CA LEU A 54 8.44 -9.02 -5.11
C LEU A 54 7.29 -8.06 -5.40
N THR A 55 6.03 -8.46 -5.26
CA THR A 55 4.86 -7.64 -5.63
C THR A 55 4.90 -6.24 -5.02
N ALA A 56 5.19 -6.11 -3.73
CA ALA A 56 5.33 -4.80 -3.08
C ALA A 56 6.44 -3.96 -3.72
N THR A 57 7.60 -4.58 -3.99
CA THR A 57 8.73 -3.94 -4.68
C THR A 57 8.38 -3.53 -6.11
N ASN A 58 7.63 -4.36 -6.84
CA ASN A 58 7.19 -4.09 -8.21
C ASN A 58 6.19 -2.92 -8.25
N ILE A 59 5.29 -2.83 -7.27
CA ILE A 59 4.42 -1.66 -7.12
C ILE A 59 5.25 -0.41 -6.81
N LEU A 60 6.22 -0.52 -5.89
CA LEU A 60 7.07 0.61 -5.50
C LEU A 60 8.02 1.07 -6.61
N SER A 61 8.44 0.19 -7.52
CA SER A 61 9.24 0.58 -8.68
C SER A 61 8.48 1.46 -9.65
N GLU A 62 7.16 1.28 -9.80
CA GLU A 62 6.32 2.10 -10.69
C GLU A 62 6.17 3.56 -10.24
N VAL A 63 6.42 3.81 -8.95
CA VAL A 63 6.31 5.14 -8.33
C VAL A 63 7.67 5.73 -8.00
N ARG A 64 8.75 4.98 -8.20
CA ARG A 64 10.12 5.41 -7.91
C ARG A 64 10.49 6.63 -8.76
N GLY A 65 11.13 7.62 -8.15
CA GLY A 65 11.50 8.88 -8.82
C GLY A 65 10.36 9.90 -8.96
N THR A 66 9.15 9.60 -8.49
CA THR A 66 8.10 10.62 -8.39
C THR A 66 8.46 11.67 -7.34
N THR A 67 8.30 12.94 -7.69
CA THR A 67 8.39 14.07 -6.74
C THR A 67 7.05 14.41 -6.11
N ARG A 68 5.98 13.72 -6.53
CA ARG A 68 4.63 13.95 -6.05
C ARG A 68 4.33 13.08 -4.82
N PRO A 69 3.56 13.59 -3.84
CA PRO A 69 3.09 12.77 -2.74
C PRO A 69 2.38 11.51 -3.24
N ILE A 70 2.78 10.37 -2.67
CA ILE A 70 2.15 9.07 -2.86
C ILE A 70 1.19 8.85 -1.70
N VAL A 71 -0.09 8.64 -2.01
CA VAL A 71 -1.05 8.12 -1.03
C VAL A 71 -0.87 6.61 -0.92
N VAL A 72 -1.01 6.03 0.26
CA VAL A 72 -1.15 4.58 0.45
C VAL A 72 -2.25 4.38 1.47
N HIS A 73 -3.24 3.54 1.19
CA HIS A 73 -4.27 3.21 2.16
C HIS A 73 -4.70 1.74 2.08
N CYS A 74 -5.55 1.35 3.03
CA CYS A 74 -6.28 0.10 3.04
C CYS A 74 -7.68 0.39 3.60
N SER A 75 -8.14 -0.34 4.62
CA SER A 75 -9.36 0.01 5.37
C SER A 75 -9.04 1.02 6.50
N ALA A 76 -8.36 0.58 7.58
CA ALA A 76 -7.96 1.45 8.69
C ALA A 76 -6.65 2.24 8.45
N GLY A 77 -5.94 1.93 7.37
CA GLY A 77 -4.71 2.63 6.98
C GLY A 77 -3.48 2.34 7.86
N ILE A 78 -3.48 1.27 8.67
CA ILE A 78 -2.40 0.97 9.63
C ILE A 78 -1.69 -0.37 9.38
N GLY A 79 -2.42 -1.43 9.03
CA GLY A 79 -1.85 -2.76 8.74
C GLY A 79 -1.13 -2.82 7.38
N ARG A 80 -1.88 -3.14 6.32
CA ARG A 80 -1.36 -3.27 4.94
C ARG A 80 -0.64 -1.99 4.47
N THR A 81 -1.20 -0.83 4.80
CA THR A 81 -0.59 0.48 4.54
C THR A 81 0.76 0.61 5.22
N GLY A 82 0.84 0.33 6.52
CA GLY A 82 2.10 0.35 7.27
C GLY A 82 3.13 -0.60 6.68
N THR A 83 2.72 -1.78 6.21
CA THR A 83 3.62 -2.74 5.55
C THR A 83 4.22 -2.18 4.25
N ILE A 84 3.41 -1.61 3.36
CA ILE A 84 3.92 -1.03 2.09
C ILE A 84 4.82 0.18 2.35
N VAL A 85 4.42 1.06 3.28
CA VAL A 85 5.21 2.23 3.67
C VAL A 85 6.55 1.81 4.29
N ALA A 86 6.55 0.77 5.13
CA ALA A 86 7.77 0.24 5.73
C ALA A 86 8.75 -0.32 4.69
N ILE A 87 8.24 -1.06 3.69
CA ILE A 87 9.08 -1.58 2.60
C ILE A 87 9.69 -0.42 1.81
N ALA A 88 8.89 0.61 1.47
CA ALA A 88 9.38 1.79 0.76
C ALA A 88 10.46 2.52 1.57
N TYR A 89 10.21 2.71 2.86
CA TYR A 89 11.10 3.36 3.78
C TYR A 89 12.44 2.62 3.93
N VAL A 90 12.41 1.30 4.13
CA VAL A 90 13.62 0.48 4.22
C VAL A 90 14.39 0.48 2.90
N GLN A 91 13.70 0.38 1.75
CA GLN A 91 14.35 0.46 0.45
C GLN A 91 15.08 1.79 0.26
N GLU A 92 14.48 2.90 0.69
CA GLU A 92 15.10 4.23 0.64
C GLU A 92 16.30 4.34 1.57
N LYS A 93 16.21 3.89 2.82
CA LYS A 93 17.34 3.84 3.75
C LYS A 93 18.51 3.03 3.19
N MET A 94 18.23 1.85 2.64
CA MET A 94 19.25 0.99 2.03
C MET A 94 19.97 1.67 0.86
N GLN A 95 19.24 2.41 0.01
CA GLN A 95 19.84 3.14 -1.12
C GLN A 95 20.78 4.26 -0.68
N HIS A 96 20.51 4.87 0.49
CA HIS A 96 21.36 5.89 1.08
C HIS A 96 22.45 5.32 1.98
N GLY A 97 22.68 3.99 1.94
CA GLY A 97 23.73 3.32 2.72
C GLY A 97 23.46 3.29 4.23
N GLN A 98 22.21 3.48 4.66
CA GLN A 98 21.85 3.47 6.07
C GLN A 98 21.63 2.04 6.59
N ASN A 99 21.91 1.82 7.88
CA ASN A 99 21.67 0.54 8.52
C ASN A 99 20.16 0.26 8.66
N CYS A 100 19.74 -0.91 8.19
CA CYS A 100 18.33 -1.34 8.20
C CYS A 100 18.13 -2.67 8.93
N MET A 101 19.12 -3.13 9.70
CA MET A 101 19.10 -4.46 10.35
C MET A 101 18.20 -4.45 11.59
N ASP A 102 18.05 -3.29 12.24
CA ASP A 102 17.19 -3.13 13.41
C ASP A 102 15.74 -2.83 12.99
N MET A 103 15.00 -3.88 12.65
CA MET A 103 13.60 -3.78 12.24
C MET A 103 12.68 -3.27 13.36
N ASP A 104 13.05 -3.46 14.63
CA ASP A 104 12.28 -2.98 15.78
C ASP A 104 12.41 -1.46 15.92
N ALA A 105 13.63 -0.93 15.78
CA ALA A 105 13.86 0.51 15.75
C ALA A 105 13.16 1.17 14.56
N LEU A 106 13.24 0.55 13.37
CA LEU A 106 12.53 1.04 12.17
C LEU A 106 11.01 1.08 12.37
N THR A 107 10.45 0.03 12.99
CA THR A 107 9.01 -0.04 13.27
C THR A 107 8.59 1.01 14.31
N LYS A 108 9.40 1.22 15.36
CA LYS A 108 9.18 2.28 16.36
C LYS A 108 9.20 3.66 15.71
N GLU A 109 10.17 3.92 14.85
CA GLU A 109 10.29 5.17 14.09
C GLU A 109 9.04 5.42 13.23
N LEU A 110 8.58 4.42 12.46
CA LEU A 110 7.35 4.53 11.67
C LEU A 110 6.12 4.83 12.55
N ARG A 111 6.05 4.23 13.73
CA ARG A 111 4.95 4.43 14.68
C ARG A 111 4.94 5.83 15.30
N THR A 112 6.05 6.58 15.27
CA THR A 112 6.06 8.01 15.67
C THR A 112 5.29 8.89 14.68
N GLN A 113 5.28 8.53 13.40
CA GLN A 113 4.60 9.27 12.34
C GLN A 113 3.14 8.81 12.17
N ARG A 114 2.88 7.50 12.36
CA ARG A 114 1.54 6.92 12.31
C ARG A 114 1.37 5.82 13.35
N PRO A 115 0.67 6.07 14.46
CA PRO A 115 0.44 5.09 15.53
C PRO A 115 -0.14 3.78 15.01
N TYR A 116 0.25 2.66 15.63
CA TYR A 116 -0.20 1.30 15.28
C TYR A 116 0.17 0.80 13.88
N SER A 117 1.08 1.48 13.16
CA SER A 117 1.62 0.99 11.90
C SER A 117 2.25 -0.40 12.08
N ILE A 118 1.89 -1.32 11.17
CA ILE A 118 2.24 -2.75 11.21
C ILE A 118 1.65 -3.42 12.46
N GLN A 119 0.43 -3.98 12.29
CA GLN A 119 -0.40 -4.43 13.42
C GLN A 119 -0.14 -5.85 13.90
N ASN A 120 0.20 -6.79 13.00
CA ASN A 120 0.21 -8.21 13.32
C ASN A 120 1.65 -8.74 13.36
N GLU A 121 2.02 -9.37 14.46
CA GLU A 121 3.19 -10.24 14.52
C GLU A 121 2.84 -11.58 13.86
N TYR A 122 3.63 -12.00 12.86
CA TYR A 122 3.50 -13.35 12.32
C TYR A 122 4.34 -14.29 13.18
N GLY A 123 3.73 -14.88 14.21
CA GLY A 123 4.37 -15.91 15.03
C GLY A 123 4.57 -15.51 16.50
N LYS A 124 3.47 -15.43 17.24
CA LYS A 124 3.26 -15.89 18.62
C LYS A 124 1.76 -15.69 18.91
N GLU A 125 1.12 -16.61 19.64
CA GLU A 125 -0.32 -16.58 20.01
C GLU A 125 -1.36 -17.04 18.97
N ARG A 126 -1.19 -18.22 18.35
CA ARG A 126 -2.33 -18.94 17.73
C ARG A 126 -2.45 -20.42 18.09
N GLN A 127 -2.31 -20.76 19.37
CA GLN A 127 -2.83 -22.03 19.88
C GLN A 127 -4.04 -21.91 20.83
N ASN A 128 -4.40 -20.73 21.35
CA ASN A 128 -5.43 -20.64 22.40
C ASN A 128 -6.72 -19.86 22.07
N MET A 129 -7.09 -19.69 20.79
CA MET A 129 -8.45 -19.25 20.45
C MET A 129 -9.02 -20.08 19.30
N ARG A 130 -9.34 -21.34 19.61
CA ARG A 130 -10.49 -22.02 19.00
C ARG A 130 -11.74 -21.57 19.77
N ASN A 131 -12.80 -21.31 19.03
CA ASN A 131 -14.17 -20.96 19.44
C ASN A 131 -14.47 -19.45 19.42
N GLY A 132 -15.22 -19.05 18.39
CA GLY A 132 -15.77 -17.71 18.26
C GLY A 132 -15.87 -17.30 16.80
N GLU A 133 -16.86 -17.85 16.08
CA GLU A 133 -17.30 -17.27 14.82
C GLU A 133 -17.54 -15.77 14.99
N LYS A 134 -16.78 -14.95 14.27
CA LYS A 134 -17.19 -13.61 13.89
C LYS A 134 -16.87 -13.43 12.41
N ASN A 135 -17.87 -13.76 11.61
CA ASN A 135 -18.03 -13.29 10.25
C ASN A 135 -18.06 -11.76 10.28
N THR A 136 -16.91 -11.13 10.07
CA THR A 136 -16.81 -9.70 9.77
C THR A 136 -16.07 -9.59 8.45
N LYS A 137 -16.88 -9.58 7.39
CA LYS A 137 -16.46 -9.29 6.03
C LYS A 137 -15.97 -7.85 6.00
N TRP A 138 -14.66 -7.64 6.23
CA TRP A 138 -14.05 -6.34 6.04
C TRP A 138 -13.87 -6.13 4.52
N PRO A 139 -14.29 -4.99 3.97
CA PRO A 139 -14.29 -4.81 2.53
C PRO A 139 -12.85 -4.81 1.99
N LEU A 140 -12.66 -5.62 0.95
CA LEU A 140 -11.64 -5.59 -0.11
C LEU A 140 -10.39 -4.72 0.15
N ALA A 141 -9.22 -5.35 0.05
CA ALA A 141 -7.95 -4.64 0.01
C ALA A 141 -7.90 -3.73 -1.24
N VAL A 142 -7.90 -2.42 -1.03
CA VAL A 142 -7.51 -1.46 -2.04
C VAL A 142 -6.26 -0.76 -1.53
N ILE A 143 -5.12 -1.08 -2.10
CA ILE A 143 -3.96 -0.18 -2.05
C ILE A 143 -4.26 0.87 -3.11
N GLU A 144 -4.63 2.08 -2.71
CA GLU A 144 -4.69 3.17 -3.67
C GLU A 144 -3.41 3.96 -3.54
N ILE A 145 -2.56 3.85 -4.56
CA ILE A 145 -1.50 4.82 -4.77
C ILE A 145 -2.08 5.97 -5.58
N ALA A 146 -2.35 7.09 -4.92
CA ALA A 146 -2.81 8.30 -5.58
C ALA A 146 -1.67 9.33 -5.64
N PHE A 147 -1.42 9.89 -6.83
CA PHE A 147 -0.45 10.96 -7.03
C PHE A 147 -1.15 12.30 -6.82
N LYS A 148 -0.69 13.10 -5.84
CA LYS A 148 -1.22 14.46 -5.67
C LYS A 148 -0.50 15.48 -6.58
N ALA A 149 -1.21 15.93 -7.61
CA ALA A 149 -1.39 17.35 -7.97
C ALA A 149 -0.84 18.43 -7.01
N LYS A 150 0.37 18.96 -7.17
CA LYS A 150 0.62 20.40 -6.94
C LYS A 150 0.65 21.06 -8.30
#